data_AF-A0A170VIS9-F1
#
_entry.id   AF-A0A170VIS9-F1
#
_cell.length_a   1.000
_cell.length_b   1.000
_cell.length_c   1.000
_cell.angle_alpha   90.00
_cell.angle_beta   90.00
_cell.angle_gamma   90.00
#
_symmetry.space_group_name_H-M   'P 1'
#
loop_
_entity.id
_entity.type
_entity.pdbx_description
1 polymer ?
#
loop_
_entity_poly.entity_id
_entity_poly.type
_entity_poly.pdbx_seq_one_letter_code
_entity_poly.pdbx_strand_id
1 'polypeptide(L)'
;FYKQEVLLSSLEDTHPINNIVSKCVVLEHGEYISCRPTEYLESDIYVCESVYDEVKRTVRELPREGLKKYTHSAQVTQDEIYFFRRLINPPKVIPSAPVMVPAHPHPVTYTPTVIESHPPPQVATPASSYNP
;
A
#
# COMPACT_ATOMS: atom_id res chain seq x y z
N PHE A 1 -14.34 -7.99 2.41
CA PHE A 1 -13.33 -7.09 1.82
C PHE A 1 -13.05 -7.53 0.39
N TYR A 2 -12.64 -6.66 -0.53
CA TYR A 2 -12.13 -7.07 -1.85
C TYR A 2 -10.71 -7.62 -1.71
N LYS A 3 -10.25 -8.37 -2.72
CA LYS A 3 -8.89 -8.94 -2.74
C LYS A 3 -7.80 -7.87 -2.58
N GLN A 4 -8.01 -6.68 -3.15
CA GLN A 4 -7.08 -5.55 -3.13
C GLN A 4 -7.67 -4.34 -2.39
N GLU A 5 -8.44 -4.60 -1.32
CA GLU A 5 -9.00 -3.52 -0.51
C GLU A 5 -7.95 -2.94 0.44
N VAL A 6 -7.85 -1.61 0.45
CA VAL A 6 -7.02 -0.83 1.38
C VAL A 6 -7.90 0.15 2.14
N LEU A 7 -7.45 0.56 3.32
CA LEU A 7 -8.12 1.58 4.12
C LEU A 7 -7.22 2.82 4.20
N LEU A 8 -7.81 4.00 4.04
CA LEU A 8 -7.09 5.25 4.22
C LEU A 8 -6.84 5.48 5.72
N SER A 9 -5.59 5.53 6.16
CA SER A 9 -5.28 5.86 7.55
C SER A 9 -5.60 7.33 7.85
N SER A 10 -6.07 7.62 9.06
CA SER A 10 -6.24 8.99 9.55
C SER A 10 -4.91 9.69 9.90
N LEU A 11 -3.78 8.98 9.81
CA LEU A 11 -2.45 9.53 10.07
C LEU A 11 -1.75 9.92 8.76
N GLU A 12 -0.99 11.00 8.82
CA GLU A 12 -0.10 11.45 7.74
C GLU A 12 1.34 11.41 8.24
N ASP A 13 2.26 10.96 7.39
CA ASP A 13 3.69 10.87 7.69
C ASP A 13 4.53 11.38 6.50
N THR A 14 5.78 11.75 6.75
CA THR A 14 6.74 12.22 5.74
C THR A 14 7.90 11.25 5.63
N HIS A 15 8.14 10.74 4.43
CA HIS A 15 9.23 9.81 4.15
C HIS A 15 10.22 10.35 3.10
N PRO A 16 11.53 10.01 3.20
CA PRO A 16 12.50 10.29 2.15
C PRO A 16 12.14 9.63 0.83
N ILE A 17 12.49 10.28 -0.30
CA ILE A 17 12.22 9.75 -1.64
C ILE A 17 12.86 8.38 -1.90
N ASN A 18 14.00 8.10 -1.25
CA ASN A 18 14.70 6.81 -1.37
C ASN A 18 13.93 5.63 -0.77
N ASN A 19 12.86 5.88 0.01
CA ASN A 19 12.00 4.83 0.55
C ASN A 19 10.92 4.38 -0.45
N ILE A 20 10.79 5.04 -1.59
CA ILE A 20 9.81 4.67 -2.63
C ILE A 20 10.32 3.45 -3.39
N VAL A 21 9.57 2.36 -3.36
CA VAL A 21 9.90 1.09 -4.04
C VAL A 21 9.20 0.97 -5.39
N SER A 22 7.92 1.33 -5.45
CA SER A 22 7.09 1.23 -6.64
C SER A 22 5.97 2.26 -6.62
N LYS A 23 5.29 2.41 -7.75
CA LYS A 23 4.05 3.19 -7.87
C LYS A 23 2.86 2.24 -7.81
N CYS A 24 1.74 2.71 -7.27
CA CYS A 24 0.46 2.02 -7.30
C CYS A 24 -0.67 3.05 -7.45
N VAL A 25 -1.89 2.56 -7.68
CA VAL A 25 -3.08 3.40 -7.79
C VAL A 25 -4.10 2.92 -6.77
N VAL A 26 -4.66 3.84 -6.01
CA VAL A 26 -5.78 3.59 -5.11
C VAL A 26 -6.99 4.31 -5.67
N LEU A 27 -8.03 3.55 -6.01
CA LEU A 27 -9.27 4.06 -6.60
C LEU A 27 -10.40 4.03 -5.58
N GLU A 28 -11.31 5.00 -5.67
CA GLU A 28 -12.62 4.88 -5.06
C GLU A 28 -13.41 3.76 -5.73
N HIS A 29 -14.36 3.13 -5.03
CA HIS A 29 -15.13 2.03 -5.59
C HIS A 29 -15.77 2.35 -6.95
N GLY A 30 -16.33 3.56 -7.12
CA GLY A 30 -16.95 3.98 -8.38
C GLY A 30 -15.98 3.99 -9.57
N GLU A 31 -14.76 4.48 -9.37
CA GLU A 31 -13.68 4.46 -10.37
C GLU A 31 -13.18 3.02 -10.57
N TYR A 32 -12.98 2.29 -9.48
CA TYR A 32 -12.52 0.91 -9.51
C TYR A 32 -13.48 -0.02 -10.28
N ILE A 33 -14.78 0.23 -10.30
CA ILE A 33 -15.72 -0.59 -11.08
C ILE A 33 -15.95 -0.09 -12.51
N SER A 34 -15.45 1.09 -12.87
CA SER A 34 -15.75 1.74 -14.15
C SER A 34 -14.55 1.90 -15.07
N CYS A 35 -13.32 2.01 -14.55
CA CYS A 35 -12.14 2.27 -15.38
C CYS A 35 -10.82 1.75 -14.82
N ARG A 36 -9.77 1.78 -15.66
CA ARG A 36 -8.38 1.47 -15.29
C ARG A 36 -7.41 2.48 -15.93
N PRO A 37 -6.41 2.99 -15.20
CA PRO A 37 -5.25 3.63 -15.83
C PRO A 37 -4.45 2.56 -16.56
N THR A 38 -4.08 2.83 -17.81
CA THR A 38 -3.49 1.82 -18.71
C THR A 38 -2.04 1.50 -18.40
N GLU A 39 -1.36 2.36 -17.64
CA GLU A 39 0.05 2.29 -17.32
C GLU A 39 0.36 1.44 -16.08
N TYR A 40 -0.66 0.94 -15.39
CA TYR A 40 -0.54 0.16 -14.16
C TYR A 40 -1.02 -1.27 -14.34
N LEU A 41 -0.33 -2.20 -13.68
CA LEU A 41 -0.75 -3.60 -13.63
C LEU A 41 -1.95 -3.75 -12.69
N GLU A 42 -2.85 -4.68 -12.98
CA GLU A 42 -4.01 -4.96 -12.11
C GLU A 42 -3.62 -5.34 -10.67
N SER A 43 -2.41 -5.85 -10.44
CA SER A 43 -1.88 -6.15 -9.10
C SER A 43 -1.48 -4.91 -8.29
N ASP A 44 -1.34 -3.77 -8.96
CA ASP A 44 -0.97 -2.48 -8.35
C ASP A 44 -2.17 -1.52 -8.26
N ILE A 45 -3.37 -2.03 -8.50
CA ILE A 45 -4.62 -1.26 -8.48
C ILE A 45 -5.47 -1.72 -7.30
N TYR A 46 -5.60 -0.84 -6.33
CA TYR A 46 -6.28 -1.06 -5.07
C TYR A 46 -7.61 -0.31 -5.03
N VAL A 47 -8.54 -0.78 -4.20
CA VAL A 47 -9.83 -0.14 -3.95
C VAL A 47 -9.92 0.35 -2.52
N CYS A 48 -10.44 1.56 -2.33
CA CYS A 48 -10.68 2.15 -1.01
C CYS A 48 -12.13 2.63 -0.89
N GLU A 49 -12.84 2.11 0.12
CA GLU A 49 -14.20 2.52 0.49
C GLU A 49 -14.26 3.12 1.90
N SER A 50 -13.14 3.15 2.63
CA SER A 50 -13.16 3.41 4.07
C SER A 50 -11.88 4.05 4.60
N VAL A 51 -12.05 4.81 5.67
CA VAL A 51 -10.98 5.40 6.47
C VAL A 51 -10.82 4.58 7.75
N TYR A 52 -9.59 4.25 8.11
CA TYR A 52 -9.24 3.69 9.41
C TYR A 52 -8.81 4.82 10.35
N ASP A 53 -9.58 5.03 11.41
CA ASP A 53 -9.26 5.97 12.48
C ASP A 53 -8.32 5.27 13.47
N GLU A 54 -7.02 5.55 13.38
CA GLU A 54 -5.98 4.92 14.20
C GLU A 54 -6.15 5.19 15.70
N VAL A 55 -6.66 6.37 16.05
CA VAL A 55 -6.87 6.79 17.44
C VAL A 55 -8.04 6.04 18.06
N LYS A 56 -9.15 5.94 17.34
CA LYS A 56 -10.37 5.26 17.81
C LYS A 56 -10.36 3.77 17.52
N ARG A 57 -9.44 3.30 16.67
CA ARG A 57 -9.37 1.93 16.12
C ARG A 57 -10.67 1.51 15.46
N THR A 58 -11.30 2.42 14.72
CA THR A 58 -12.58 2.18 14.05
C THR A 58 -12.46 2.40 12.54
N VAL A 59 -13.24 1.62 11.79
CA VAL A 59 -13.41 1.81 10.36
C VAL A 59 -14.63 2.71 10.14
N ARG A 60 -14.47 3.73 9.31
CA ARG A 60 -15.54 4.64 8.89
C ARG A 60 -15.62 4.66 7.37
N GLU A 61 -16.80 4.92 6.84
CA GLU A 61 -16.98 5.11 5.40
C GLU A 61 -16.15 6.30 4.91
N LEU A 62 -15.68 6.21 3.67
CA LEU A 62 -14.99 7.32 3.01
C LEU A 62 -15.90 8.58 3.00
N PRO A 63 -15.35 9.79 3.21
CA PRO A 63 -16.14 11.02 3.06
C PRO A 63 -16.76 11.12 1.67
N ARG A 64 -17.83 11.92 1.53
CA ARG A 64 -18.52 12.11 0.25
C ARG A 64 -17.59 12.70 -0.82
N GLU A 65 -16.62 13.48 -0.40
CA GLU A 65 -15.58 14.09 -1.24
C GLU A 65 -14.59 13.06 -1.79
N GLY A 66 -14.57 11.86 -1.21
CA GLY A 66 -13.77 10.74 -1.69
C GLY A 66 -12.31 10.80 -1.27
N LEU A 67 -11.45 10.20 -2.10
CA LEU A 67 -10.00 10.29 -1.93
C LEU A 67 -9.51 11.67 -2.37
N LYS A 68 -8.39 12.12 -1.80
CA LYS A 68 -7.78 13.38 -2.20
C LYS A 68 -7.33 13.31 -3.66
N LYS A 69 -7.92 14.17 -4.51
CA LYS A 69 -7.60 14.27 -5.94
C LYS A 69 -6.66 15.43 -6.18
N TYR A 70 -5.65 15.22 -7.03
CA TYR A 70 -4.67 16.23 -7.41
C TYR A 70 -4.91 16.63 -8.85
N THR A 71 -5.17 17.91 -9.09
CA THR A 71 -5.34 18.45 -10.43
C THR A 71 -4.00 18.95 -10.96
N HIS A 72 -3.56 18.39 -12.07
CA HIS A 72 -2.34 18.84 -12.75
C HIS A 72 -2.60 20.10 -13.60
N SER A 73 -1.53 20.83 -13.93
CA SER A 73 -1.61 21.96 -14.85
C SER A 73 -1.85 21.48 -16.29
N ALA A 74 -2.30 22.38 -17.16
CA ALA A 74 -2.54 22.07 -18.58
C ALA A 74 -1.27 21.67 -19.37
N GLN A 75 -0.08 21.86 -18.80
CA GLN A 75 1.18 21.45 -19.41
C GLN A 75 1.51 19.98 -19.17
N VAL A 76 0.79 19.32 -18.25
CA VAL A 76 1.00 17.91 -17.91
C VAL A 76 0.07 17.06 -18.78
N THR A 77 0.67 16.14 -19.52
CA THR A 77 -0.06 15.10 -20.27
C THR A 77 -0.97 14.35 -19.32
N GLN A 78 -2.24 14.20 -19.70
CA GLN A 78 -3.21 13.42 -18.93
C GLN A 78 -2.95 11.92 -19.12
N ASP A 79 -3.14 11.13 -18.07
CA ASP A 79 -3.02 9.67 -18.12
C ASP A 79 -4.09 9.06 -19.04
N GLU A 80 -3.75 7.94 -19.69
CA GLU A 80 -4.71 7.22 -20.51
C GLU A 80 -5.59 6.32 -19.63
N ILE A 81 -6.90 6.60 -19.63
CA ILE A 81 -7.90 5.86 -18.86
C ILE A 81 -8.74 4.98 -19.78
N TYR A 82 -8.67 3.68 -19.56
CA TYR A 82 -9.58 2.72 -20.19
C TYR A 82 -10.88 2.62 -19.41
N PHE A 83 -12.01 2.95 -20.05
CA PHE A 83 -13.34 2.81 -19.47
C PHE A 83 -13.99 1.50 -19.88
N PHE A 84 -14.50 0.76 -18.90
CA PHE A 84 -15.20 -0.49 -19.15
C PHE A 84 -16.53 -0.24 -19.85
N ARG A 85 -16.89 -1.14 -20.77
CA ARG A 85 -18.20 -1.08 -21.46
C ARG A 85 -19.39 -1.28 -20.51
N ARG A 86 -19.15 -1.92 -19.37
CA ARG A 86 -20.10 -2.15 -18.28
C ARG A 86 -19.34 -2.11 -16.96
N LEU A 87 -20.01 -1.70 -15.90
CA LEU A 87 -19.44 -1.76 -14.57
C LEU A 87 -19.10 -3.21 -14.21
N ILE A 88 -17.91 -3.43 -13.67
CA ILE A 88 -17.53 -4.74 -13.15
C ILE A 88 -18.18 -4.97 -11.79
N ASN A 89 -18.38 -6.24 -11.43
CA ASN A 89 -18.84 -6.64 -10.10
C ASN A 89 -17.69 -7.37 -9.38
N PRO A 90 -16.79 -6.64 -8.69
CA PRO A 90 -15.65 -7.25 -8.04
C PRO A 90 -16.11 -8.17 -6.89
N PRO A 91 -15.61 -9.41 -6.82
CA PRO A 91 -16.01 -10.33 -5.77
C PRO A 91 -15.49 -9.84 -4.41
N LYS A 92 -16.41 -9.69 -3.45
CA LYS A 92 -16.02 -9.54 -2.05
C LYS A 92 -15.54 -10.89 -1.53
N VAL A 93 -14.31 -10.92 -1.04
CA VAL A 93 -13.75 -12.04 -0.28
C VAL A 93 -14.47 -12.06 1.07
N ILE A 94 -15.28 -13.11 1.26
CA ILE A 94 -15.82 -13.47 2.56
C ILE A 94 -14.71 -14.26 3.25
N PRO A 95 -14.26 -13.88 4.45
CA PRO A 95 -13.35 -14.72 5.22
C PRO A 95 -14.02 -16.07 5.43
N SER A 96 -13.54 -17.11 4.76
CA SER A 96 -13.93 -18.48 5.08
C SER A 96 -13.38 -18.77 6.48
N ALA A 97 -14.27 -18.81 7.46
CA ALA A 97 -14.03 -18.86 8.91
C ALA A 97 -13.63 -17.52 9.56
N PRO A 98 -14.09 -17.26 10.81
CA PRO A 98 -13.61 -16.12 11.56
C PRO A 98 -12.09 -16.25 11.70
N VAL A 99 -11.35 -15.25 11.23
CA VAL A 99 -9.98 -15.05 11.69
C VAL A 99 -10.10 -14.82 13.19
N MET A 100 -9.79 -15.85 13.98
CA MET A 100 -9.50 -15.69 15.40
C MET A 100 -8.34 -14.70 15.47
N VAL A 101 -8.64 -13.41 15.62
CA VAL A 101 -7.77 -12.50 16.34
C VAL A 101 -7.60 -13.19 17.70
N PRO A 102 -6.39 -13.68 18.05
CA PRO A 102 -6.20 -14.26 19.35
C PRO A 102 -6.58 -13.17 20.36
N ALA A 103 -7.59 -13.44 21.18
CA ALA A 103 -7.85 -12.62 22.35
C ALA A 103 -6.59 -12.74 23.21
N HIS A 104 -5.65 -11.81 23.08
CA HIS A 104 -4.50 -11.74 23.97
C HIS A 104 -5.02 -11.37 25.36
N PRO A 105 -4.77 -12.20 26.40
CA PRO A 105 -5.02 -11.80 27.77
C PRO A 105 -3.80 -11.09 28.37
N HIS A 106 -2.91 -10.43 27.60
CA HIS A 106 -1.82 -9.61 28.15
C HIS A 106 -1.35 -8.51 27.16
N PRO A 107 -0.85 -7.35 27.66
CA PRO A 107 -0.34 -6.27 26.82
C PRO A 107 0.94 -6.71 26.11
N VAL A 108 0.90 -6.76 24.78
CA VAL A 108 2.08 -6.96 23.93
C VAL A 108 2.85 -5.64 23.84
N THR A 109 4.01 -5.60 24.48
CA THR A 109 5.04 -4.60 24.19
C THR A 109 5.58 -4.89 22.79
N TYR A 110 5.35 -3.98 21.84
CA TYR A 110 6.02 -4.02 20.55
C TYR A 110 7.50 -3.69 20.77
N THR A 111 8.36 -4.70 20.74
CA THR A 111 9.79 -4.45 20.51
C THR A 111 10.00 -4.29 19.01
N PRO A 112 10.53 -3.15 18.53
CA PRO A 112 10.83 -2.99 17.12
C PRO A 112 11.88 -4.02 16.70
N THR A 113 11.56 -4.80 15.66
CA THR A 113 12.51 -5.73 15.03
C THR A 113 13.66 -4.91 14.47
N VAL A 114 14.83 -5.02 15.11
CA VAL A 114 16.10 -4.52 14.55
C VAL A 114 16.33 -5.28 13.25
N ILE A 115 16.35 -4.57 12.13
CA ILE A 115 16.86 -5.12 10.86
C ILE A 115 18.34 -5.42 11.12
N GLU A 116 18.66 -6.70 11.28
CA GLU A 116 20.03 -7.16 11.43
C GLU A 116 20.79 -6.80 10.14
N SER A 117 21.64 -5.78 10.23
CA SER A 117 22.54 -5.40 9.15
C SER A 117 23.52 -6.54 8.92
N HIS A 118 23.32 -7.29 7.83
CA HIS A 118 24.36 -8.20 7.35
C HIS A 118 25.64 -7.39 7.09
N PRO A 119 26.81 -7.81 7.62
CA PRO A 119 28.07 -7.14 7.30
C PRO A 119 28.40 -7.35 5.81
N PRO A 120 29.00 -6.36 5.13
CA PRO A 120 29.39 -6.49 3.73
C PRO A 120 30.43 -7.61 3.56
N PRO A 121 30.42 -8.33 2.42
CA PRO A 121 31.39 -9.39 2.16
C PRO A 121 32.81 -8.82 2.15
N GLN A 122 33.69 -9.40 2.95
CA GLN A 122 35.11 -9.01 2.97
C GLN A 122 35.79 -9.47 1.68
N VAL A 123 36.35 -8.51 0.94
CA VAL A 123 37.27 -8.78 -0.16
C VAL A 123 38.57 -9.30 0.42
N ALA A 124 38.95 -10.53 0.09
CA ALA A 124 40.21 -11.14 0.48
C ALA A 124 41.38 -10.39 -0.16
N THR A 125 42.26 -9.80 0.65
CA THR A 125 43.58 -9.34 0.23
C THR A 125 44.54 -10.54 0.16
N PRO A 126 45.28 -10.75 -0.94
CA PRO A 126 46.31 -11.78 -0.97
C PRO A 126 47.49 -11.36 -0.10
N ALA A 127 47.97 -12.29 0.72
CA ALA A 127 49.14 -12.14 1.56
C ALA A 127 50.39 -11.90 0.70
N SER A 128 51.08 -10.77 0.92
CA SER A 128 52.46 -10.61 0.49
C SER A 128 53.37 -11.05 1.62
N SER A 129 53.93 -12.23 1.47
CA SER A 129 55.05 -12.73 2.27
C SER A 129 56.32 -12.02 1.84
N TYR A 130 56.94 -11.26 2.75
CA TYR A 130 58.39 -11.12 2.72
C TYR A 130 58.92 -11.02 4.15
N ASN A 131 59.78 -11.99 4.47
CA ASN A 131 60.58 -12.13 5.68
C ASN A 131 61.92 -12.72 5.17
N PRO A 132 63.10 -12.40 5.73
CA PRO A 132 63.42 -11.49 6.82
C PRO A 132 64.22 -10.24 6.41
#